data_AF-A0A7S0PK42-F1
#
_entry.id   AF-A0A7S0PK42-F1
#
_cell.length_a   1.000
_cell.length_b   1.000
_cell.length_c   1.000
_cell.angle_alpha   90.00
_cell.angle_beta   90.00
_cell.angle_gamma   90.00
#
_symmetry.space_group_name_H-M   'P 1'
#
loop_
_entity.id
_entity.type
_entity.pdbx_description
1 polymer ?
#
loop_
_entity_poly.entity_id
_entity_poly.type
_entity_poly.pdbx_seq_one_letter_code
_entity_poly.pdbx_strand_id
1 'polypeptide(L)'
;NRRRVRRASTPNARCARESELTRLKHELALADVTLDAERARGASLELRVALRAGAPAPSDSARETVTVSESEDDARGVESSSRIERYGAETDAFFEELANETRAELARSRHAFDFMAPEYAGVRARALEKALTVTVRPPGVNARFNPLGGKTRRRMYRALARRVEASRADARAVRAGDVEGSPGSKGKLQCQKCERHVGANLTNNGVRVVVCFAAPHDSTCIACKELERDTNSARPNVQSTGSPVATTSGRMQTMMVRPAARKNASNAASPMLSPAPSRKRKMYEEELRDAYVVMHSAADKGDIARCDELRQIFIKDKDKFDNPYAWHHELISCVARDGRRPIEVIEWAMSHGAKLTKAAAKRAVERTRHKNREYQGRYTSALDLLKFIHSRSPKVIDDETMFCACEFGEMECLRWIIENVDGCEVRTWQNGLTPRGTPNELMLIAAQNGHVDILKYLYDDCDCDWTADDAKEAIGFVMNAEPSSPLNWHEVVLFIQSTAEWRAENQPPRVF
;
A
#
# COMPACT_ATOMS: atom_id res chain seq x y z
N ASN A 1 48.80 3.61 -24.46
CA ASN A 1 48.35 3.98 -23.10
C ASN A 1 48.57 2.91 -22.03
N ARG A 2 48.10 1.66 -22.16
CA ARG A 2 48.26 0.61 -21.12
C ARG A 2 49.71 0.33 -20.62
N ARG A 3 50.75 0.57 -21.42
CA ARG A 3 52.16 0.39 -21.00
C ARG A 3 52.76 1.54 -20.17
N ARG A 4 52.18 2.74 -20.19
CA ARG A 4 52.59 3.86 -19.31
C ARG A 4 52.00 3.75 -17.89
N VAL A 5 51.10 2.80 -17.65
CA VAL A 5 50.28 2.69 -16.42
C VAL A 5 51.01 2.02 -15.24
N ARG A 6 52.19 1.42 -15.45
CA ARG A 6 52.87 0.61 -14.40
C ARG A 6 53.87 1.34 -13.50
N ARG A 7 54.09 2.66 -13.63
CA ARG A 7 55.07 3.38 -12.79
C ARG A 7 54.53 4.73 -12.29
N ALA A 8 53.77 4.73 -11.21
CA ALA A 8 53.60 5.88 -10.30
C ALA A 8 52.66 5.49 -9.14
N SER A 9 53.25 5.29 -7.96
CA SER A 9 52.63 4.87 -6.70
C SER A 9 52.47 6.06 -5.74
N THR A 10 51.39 6.83 -5.91
CA THR A 10 50.89 7.70 -4.82
C THR A 10 49.36 7.64 -4.77
N PRO A 11 48.73 7.60 -3.58
CA PRO A 11 47.27 7.47 -3.42
C PRO A 11 46.48 8.58 -4.12
N ASN A 12 46.95 9.83 -4.09
CA ASN A 12 46.27 10.96 -4.74
C ASN A 12 46.22 10.83 -6.26
N ALA A 13 47.20 10.17 -6.87
CA ALA A 13 47.19 9.92 -8.30
C ALA A 13 46.19 8.82 -8.69
N ARG A 14 45.69 8.00 -7.74
CA ARG A 14 44.65 6.99 -8.01
C ARG A 14 43.27 7.65 -8.12
N CYS A 15 42.94 8.56 -7.22
CA CYS A 15 41.65 9.25 -7.19
C CYS A 15 41.44 10.15 -8.43
N ALA A 16 42.46 10.94 -8.81
CA ALA A 16 42.42 11.73 -10.06
C ALA A 16 42.26 10.85 -11.31
N ARG A 17 42.87 9.65 -11.34
CA ARG A 17 42.76 8.72 -12.48
C ARG A 17 41.41 8.01 -12.54
N GLU A 18 40.79 7.70 -11.41
CA GLU A 18 39.43 7.15 -11.36
C GLU A 18 38.41 8.18 -11.85
N SER A 19 38.57 9.45 -11.47
CA SER A 19 37.76 10.55 -12.01
C SER A 19 37.89 10.69 -13.53
N GLU A 20 39.13 10.66 -14.06
CA GLU A 20 39.37 10.81 -15.50
C GLU A 20 38.92 9.59 -16.32
N LEU A 21 39.02 8.38 -15.76
CA LEU A 21 38.46 7.17 -16.37
C LEU A 21 36.93 7.21 -16.43
N THR A 22 36.27 7.73 -15.39
CA THR A 22 34.81 7.92 -15.37
C THR A 22 34.39 8.94 -16.43
N ARG A 23 35.13 10.04 -16.57
CA ARG A 23 34.89 11.04 -17.62
C ARG A 23 35.00 10.44 -19.03
N LEU A 24 36.03 9.65 -19.31
CA LEU A 24 36.22 9.00 -20.61
C LEU A 24 35.15 7.93 -20.92
N LYS A 25 34.67 7.20 -19.91
CA LYS A 25 33.54 6.27 -20.07
C LYS A 25 32.25 7.01 -20.45
N HIS A 26 32.02 8.17 -19.83
CA HIS A 26 30.87 9.01 -20.16
C HIS A 26 30.96 9.59 -21.59
N GLU A 27 32.14 10.09 -21.99
CA GLU A 27 32.38 10.55 -23.36
C GLU A 27 32.17 9.44 -24.41
N LEU A 28 32.60 8.20 -24.12
CA LEU A 28 32.37 7.06 -25.00
C LEU A 28 30.88 6.68 -25.12
N ALA A 29 30.16 6.68 -23.99
CA ALA A 29 28.72 6.40 -24.00
C ALA A 29 27.93 7.43 -24.82
N LEU A 30 28.31 8.72 -24.74
CA LEU A 30 27.71 9.77 -25.57
C LEU A 30 28.02 9.55 -27.07
N ALA A 31 29.23 9.11 -27.41
CA ALA A 31 29.59 8.82 -28.80
C ALA A 31 28.76 7.65 -29.38
N ASP A 32 28.52 6.60 -28.60
CA ASP A 32 27.71 5.45 -29.01
C ASP A 32 26.24 5.86 -29.27
N VAL A 33 25.64 6.67 -28.40
CA VAL A 33 24.29 7.22 -28.60
C VAL A 33 24.20 8.07 -29.87
N THR A 34 25.25 8.83 -30.18
CA THR A 34 25.31 9.67 -31.37
C THR A 34 25.38 8.81 -32.64
N LEU A 35 26.17 7.73 -32.62
CA LEU A 35 26.28 6.75 -33.70
C LEU A 35 24.96 6.03 -33.98
N ASP A 36 24.23 5.63 -32.95
CA ASP A 36 22.92 4.99 -33.10
C ASP A 36 21.85 5.95 -33.63
N ALA A 37 21.90 7.23 -33.23
CA ALA A 37 21.05 8.27 -33.78
C ALA A 37 21.35 8.56 -35.27
N GLU A 38 22.60 8.42 -35.72
CA GLU A 38 22.94 8.53 -37.14
C GLU A 38 22.51 7.29 -37.94
N ARG A 39 22.65 6.08 -37.39
CA ARG A 39 22.13 4.84 -38.00
C ARG A 39 20.61 4.88 -38.17
N ALA A 40 19.88 5.37 -37.17
CA ALA A 40 18.43 5.53 -37.25
C ALA A 40 18.03 6.55 -38.34
N ARG A 41 18.81 7.65 -38.48
CA ARG A 41 18.61 8.62 -39.56
C ARG A 41 18.90 8.02 -40.94
N GLY A 42 19.95 7.19 -41.07
CA GLY A 42 20.25 6.45 -42.29
C GLY A 42 19.12 5.50 -42.71
N ALA A 43 18.63 4.68 -41.77
CA ALA A 43 17.52 3.75 -42.03
C ALA A 43 16.20 4.46 -42.41
N SER A 44 15.94 5.63 -41.81
CA SER A 44 14.76 6.46 -42.17
C SER A 44 14.86 7.03 -43.59
N LEU A 45 16.07 7.40 -44.02
CA LEU A 45 16.36 7.85 -45.39
C LEU A 45 16.19 6.72 -46.41
N GLU A 46 16.67 5.50 -46.12
CA GLU A 46 16.46 4.34 -46.98
C GLU A 46 14.98 3.98 -47.12
N LEU A 47 14.21 4.04 -46.04
CA LEU A 47 12.76 3.80 -46.07
C LEU A 47 12.02 4.83 -46.94
N ARG A 48 12.45 6.10 -46.90
CA ARG A 48 11.89 7.17 -47.75
C ARG A 48 12.27 7.02 -49.22
N VAL A 49 13.46 6.51 -49.52
CA VAL A 49 13.87 6.18 -50.89
C VAL A 49 13.08 4.99 -51.42
N ALA A 50 12.85 3.95 -50.61
CA ALA A 50 12.03 2.80 -50.98
C ALA A 50 10.56 3.18 -51.24
N LEU A 51 9.98 4.07 -50.42
CA LEU A 51 8.60 4.56 -50.61
C LEU A 51 8.42 5.45 -51.85
N ARG A 52 9.48 6.12 -52.33
CA ARG A 52 9.45 6.88 -53.59
C ARG A 52 9.58 6.01 -54.84
N ALA A 53 10.03 4.76 -54.70
CA ALA A 53 10.30 3.87 -55.83
C ALA A 53 9.05 3.13 -56.37
N GLY A 54 7.84 3.39 -55.84
CA GLY A 54 6.58 3.02 -56.50
C GLY A 54 6.36 1.52 -56.74
N ALA A 55 6.37 0.70 -55.68
CA ALA A 55 5.96 -0.70 -55.77
C ALA A 55 4.41 -0.82 -55.80
N PRO A 56 3.81 -1.58 -56.74
CA PRO A 56 2.36 -1.72 -56.85
C PRO A 56 1.78 -2.73 -55.84
N ALA A 57 0.62 -2.38 -55.27
CA ALA A 57 -0.14 -3.20 -54.31
C ALA A 57 -0.87 -4.39 -54.99
N PRO A 58 -1.07 -5.53 -54.29
CA PRO A 58 -1.82 -6.66 -54.82
C PRO A 58 -3.34 -6.46 -54.65
N SER A 59 -4.09 -6.90 -55.65
CA SER A 59 -5.54 -6.77 -55.79
C SER A 59 -6.34 -7.83 -55.02
N ASP A 60 -7.43 -7.38 -54.38
CA ASP A 60 -8.49 -8.18 -53.79
C ASP A 60 -9.36 -8.91 -54.84
N SER A 61 -9.45 -10.24 -54.76
CA SER A 61 -10.63 -10.99 -55.22
C SER A 61 -10.65 -12.44 -54.70
N ALA A 62 -11.53 -12.74 -53.75
CA ALA A 62 -12.20 -14.04 -53.62
C ALA A 62 -13.34 -13.95 -52.60
N ARG A 63 -14.58 -14.10 -53.07
CA ARG A 63 -15.80 -14.12 -52.27
C ARG A 63 -16.43 -15.50 -52.50
N GLU A 64 -16.25 -16.40 -51.54
CA GLU A 64 -16.86 -17.74 -51.56
C GLU A 64 -18.09 -17.76 -50.64
N THR A 65 -19.21 -18.18 -51.21
CA THR A 65 -20.49 -18.44 -50.55
C THR A 65 -20.47 -19.83 -49.92
N VAL A 66 -20.69 -19.92 -48.60
CA VAL A 66 -20.88 -21.18 -47.87
C VAL A 66 -22.36 -21.34 -47.53
N THR A 67 -22.97 -22.42 -48.03
CA THR A 67 -24.28 -22.94 -47.63
C THR A 67 -24.16 -23.75 -46.34
N VAL A 68 -25.03 -23.46 -45.37
CA VAL A 68 -25.14 -24.17 -44.09
C VAL A 68 -26.19 -25.29 -44.21
N SER A 69 -25.81 -26.52 -43.86
CA SER A 69 -26.72 -27.64 -43.62
C SER A 69 -26.63 -28.07 -42.15
N GLU A 70 -27.79 -28.18 -41.52
CA GLU A 70 -27.99 -28.62 -40.14
C GLU A 70 -27.87 -30.15 -40.01
N SER A 71 -26.98 -30.64 -39.16
CA SER A 71 -27.15 -31.87 -38.36
C SER A 71 -25.87 -32.18 -37.56
N GLU A 72 -25.81 -31.86 -36.26
CA GLU A 72 -24.80 -32.41 -35.33
C GLU A 72 -25.14 -32.05 -33.87
N ASP A 73 -25.92 -32.91 -33.19
CA ASP A 73 -26.28 -32.74 -31.77
C ASP A 73 -25.84 -33.90 -30.84
N ASP A 74 -25.11 -34.91 -31.30
CA ASP A 74 -24.72 -36.06 -30.44
C ASP A 74 -23.22 -36.13 -30.06
N ALA A 75 -22.38 -35.16 -30.44
CA ALA A 75 -20.93 -35.19 -30.15
C ALA A 75 -20.48 -34.39 -28.90
N ARG A 76 -21.35 -33.60 -28.25
CA ARG A 76 -20.93 -32.66 -27.17
C ARG A 76 -20.75 -33.30 -25.78
N GLY A 77 -21.10 -34.57 -25.61
CA GLY A 77 -20.99 -35.29 -24.33
C GLY A 77 -19.58 -35.76 -23.97
N VAL A 78 -18.71 -35.99 -24.96
CA VAL A 78 -17.37 -36.60 -24.72
C VAL A 78 -16.28 -35.54 -24.53
N GLU A 79 -16.39 -34.38 -25.20
CA GLU A 79 -15.44 -33.26 -25.03
C GLU A 79 -15.55 -32.53 -23.69
N SER A 80 -16.71 -32.61 -23.02
CA SER A 80 -16.92 -31.98 -21.72
C SER A 80 -16.23 -32.74 -20.59
N SER A 81 -16.09 -34.08 -20.70
CA SER A 81 -15.38 -34.89 -19.70
C SER A 81 -13.87 -34.72 -19.77
N SER A 82 -13.30 -34.64 -20.98
CA SER A 82 -11.85 -34.43 -21.18
C SER A 82 -11.40 -33.02 -20.78
N ARG A 83 -12.26 -32.01 -20.90
CA ARG A 83 -12.02 -30.66 -20.37
C ARG A 83 -11.99 -30.63 -18.85
N ILE A 84 -12.89 -31.33 -18.17
CA ILE A 84 -12.94 -31.37 -16.70
C ILE A 84 -11.68 -32.05 -16.13
N GLU A 85 -11.18 -33.11 -16.78
CA GLU A 85 -9.94 -33.77 -16.37
C GLU A 85 -8.70 -32.89 -16.57
N ARG A 86 -8.61 -32.13 -17.67
CA ARG A 86 -7.53 -31.14 -17.86
C ARG A 86 -7.55 -30.04 -16.81
N TYR A 87 -8.72 -29.49 -16.50
CA TYR A 87 -8.84 -28.47 -15.45
C TYR A 87 -8.44 -29.02 -14.08
N GLY A 88 -8.75 -30.29 -13.78
CA GLY A 88 -8.30 -30.95 -12.55
C GLY A 88 -6.77 -31.02 -12.46
N ALA A 89 -6.12 -31.50 -13.53
CA ALA A 89 -4.67 -31.62 -13.58
C ALA A 89 -3.94 -30.25 -13.51
N GLU A 90 -4.47 -29.22 -14.17
CA GLU A 90 -3.93 -27.85 -14.10
C GLU A 90 -4.09 -27.25 -12.70
N THR A 91 -5.22 -27.50 -12.03
CA THR A 91 -5.39 -27.05 -10.64
C THR A 91 -4.46 -27.77 -9.67
N ASP A 92 -4.25 -29.08 -9.82
CA ASP A 92 -3.36 -29.86 -8.95
C ASP A 92 -1.89 -29.44 -9.16
N ALA A 93 -1.48 -29.18 -10.40
CA ALA A 93 -0.14 -28.66 -10.71
C ALA A 93 0.10 -27.27 -10.06
N PHE A 94 -0.89 -26.38 -10.13
CA PHE A 94 -0.83 -25.06 -9.49
C PHE A 94 -0.71 -25.16 -7.96
N PHE A 95 -1.46 -26.06 -7.31
CA PHE A 95 -1.37 -26.26 -5.86
C PHE A 95 -0.03 -26.87 -5.43
N GLU A 96 0.54 -27.77 -6.23
CA GLU A 96 1.86 -28.36 -5.94
C GLU A 96 2.99 -27.33 -6.12
N GLU A 97 2.91 -26.45 -7.13
CA GLU A 97 3.84 -25.33 -7.32
C GLU A 97 3.81 -24.38 -6.11
N LEU A 98 2.62 -23.97 -5.67
CA LEU A 98 2.44 -23.12 -4.49
C LEU A 98 2.97 -23.79 -3.21
N ALA A 99 2.78 -25.11 -3.06
CA ALA A 99 3.29 -25.87 -1.93
C ALA A 99 4.83 -25.96 -1.93
N ASN A 100 5.45 -26.08 -3.12
CA ASN A 100 6.90 -26.06 -3.27
C ASN A 100 7.50 -24.69 -2.97
N GLU A 101 6.87 -23.61 -3.44
CA GLU A 101 7.30 -22.24 -3.15
C GLU A 101 7.21 -21.94 -1.65
N THR A 102 6.13 -22.35 -1.00
CA THR A 102 5.95 -22.23 0.46
C THR A 102 7.03 -23.01 1.22
N ARG A 103 7.36 -24.24 0.79
CA ARG A 103 8.44 -25.04 1.39
C ARG A 103 9.81 -24.36 1.24
N ALA A 104 10.09 -23.78 0.08
CA ALA A 104 11.35 -23.07 -0.19
C ALA A 104 11.48 -21.81 0.69
N GLU A 105 10.40 -21.05 0.87
CA GLU A 105 10.38 -19.86 1.72
C GLU A 105 10.57 -20.20 3.20
N LEU A 106 9.95 -21.29 3.66
CA LEU A 106 10.11 -21.77 5.03
C LEU A 106 11.54 -22.26 5.29
N ALA A 107 12.19 -22.86 4.29
CA ALA A 107 13.60 -23.26 4.37
C ALA A 107 14.55 -22.04 4.42
N ARG A 108 14.30 -21.01 3.59
CA ARG A 108 15.05 -19.73 3.63
C ARG A 108 14.93 -19.05 4.99
N SER A 109 13.69 -18.96 5.50
CA SER A 109 13.41 -18.40 6.82
C SER A 109 14.14 -19.16 7.92
N ARG A 110 14.10 -20.50 7.90
CA ARG A 110 14.80 -21.34 8.89
C ARG A 110 16.31 -21.08 8.90
N HIS A 111 16.93 -20.98 7.73
CA HIS A 111 18.35 -20.66 7.62
C HIS A 111 18.67 -19.26 8.16
N ALA A 112 17.82 -18.25 7.92
CA ALA A 112 17.99 -16.91 8.49
C ALA A 112 17.88 -16.90 10.03
N PHE A 113 16.99 -17.71 10.60
CA PHE A 113 16.81 -17.83 12.06
C PHE A 113 17.98 -18.51 12.79
N ASP A 114 18.81 -19.29 12.11
CA ASP A 114 19.96 -19.96 12.73
C ASP A 114 21.16 -19.00 12.97
N PHE A 115 21.12 -17.78 12.42
CA PHE A 115 22.15 -16.74 12.60
C PHE A 115 21.80 -15.65 13.62
N MET A 116 20.61 -15.67 14.23
CA MET A 116 20.22 -14.67 15.23
C MET A 116 20.82 -14.95 16.62
N ALA A 117 21.22 -13.88 17.32
CA ALA A 117 21.80 -13.95 18.66
C ALA A 117 20.84 -14.59 19.69
N PRO A 118 21.35 -15.28 20.73
CA PRO A 118 20.54 -16.03 21.70
C PRO A 118 19.47 -15.20 22.43
N GLU A 119 19.69 -13.89 22.56
CA GLU A 119 18.79 -12.94 23.22
C GLU A 119 17.43 -12.75 22.50
N TYR A 120 17.30 -13.18 21.23
CA TYR A 120 16.06 -13.11 20.46
C TYR A 120 15.24 -14.40 20.42
N ALA A 121 15.59 -15.42 21.23
CA ALA A 121 14.91 -16.72 21.24
C ALA A 121 13.38 -16.63 21.50
N GLY A 122 12.94 -15.66 22.30
CA GLY A 122 11.51 -15.43 22.57
C GLY A 122 10.71 -14.82 21.40
N VAL A 123 11.39 -14.15 20.47
CA VAL A 123 10.80 -13.64 19.22
C VAL A 123 10.74 -14.78 18.19
N ARG A 124 11.79 -15.62 18.14
CA ARG A 124 11.86 -16.84 17.31
C ARG A 124 10.69 -17.78 17.55
N ALA A 125 10.36 -18.07 18.81
CA ALA A 125 9.26 -18.97 19.18
C ALA A 125 7.88 -18.44 18.74
N ARG A 126 7.64 -17.12 18.90
CA ARG A 126 6.36 -16.47 18.56
C ARG A 126 6.15 -16.34 17.05
N ALA A 127 7.21 -16.12 16.28
CA ALA A 127 7.15 -16.08 14.82
C ALA A 127 6.83 -17.47 14.22
N LEU A 128 7.48 -18.52 14.73
CA LEU A 128 7.25 -19.91 14.31
C LEU A 128 5.82 -20.40 14.59
N GLU A 129 5.29 -20.10 15.78
CA GLU A 129 3.91 -20.46 16.15
C GLU A 129 2.87 -19.78 15.25
N LYS A 130 3.08 -18.50 14.90
CA LYS A 130 2.19 -17.75 13.99
C LYS A 130 2.27 -18.26 12.55
N ALA A 131 3.46 -18.57 12.03
CA ALA A 131 3.65 -19.09 10.67
C ALA A 131 2.92 -20.43 10.44
N LEU A 132 2.89 -21.29 11.46
CA LEU A 132 2.15 -22.56 11.43
C LEU A 132 0.63 -22.38 11.51
N THR A 133 0.15 -21.23 12.01
CA THR A 133 -1.28 -20.94 12.16
C THR A 133 -1.87 -20.33 10.88
N VAL A 134 -1.08 -19.57 10.11
CA VAL A 134 -1.51 -18.91 8.86
C VAL A 134 -1.68 -19.91 7.71
N THR A 135 -0.90 -21.00 7.68
CA THR A 135 -0.97 -22.05 6.66
C THR A 135 -2.26 -22.91 6.69
N VAL A 136 -3.13 -22.74 7.69
CA VAL A 136 -4.33 -23.59 7.88
C VAL A 136 -5.66 -22.87 7.57
N ARG A 137 -5.65 -21.61 7.12
CA ARG A 137 -6.88 -20.92 6.67
C ARG A 137 -7.04 -20.99 5.13
N PRO A 138 -8.10 -21.59 4.60
CA PRO A 138 -8.38 -21.50 3.16
C PRO A 138 -8.81 -20.06 2.80
N PRO A 139 -8.47 -19.56 1.60
CA PRO A 139 -8.86 -18.23 1.17
C PRO A 139 -10.38 -18.11 1.02
N GLY A 140 -10.94 -16.98 1.46
CA GLY A 140 -12.35 -16.64 1.31
C GLY A 140 -12.70 -16.44 -0.16
N VAL A 141 -13.48 -17.35 -0.73
CA VAL A 141 -14.01 -17.24 -2.09
C VAL A 141 -15.26 -16.36 -2.07
N ASN A 142 -15.17 -15.19 -2.70
CA ASN A 142 -16.32 -14.34 -3.01
C ASN A 142 -17.29 -15.10 -3.93
N ALA A 143 -18.50 -15.30 -3.44
CA ALA A 143 -19.56 -16.00 -4.16
C ALA A 143 -20.16 -15.09 -5.24
N ARG A 144 -19.81 -15.34 -6.51
CA ARG A 144 -20.69 -15.20 -7.67
C ARG A 144 -20.06 -15.96 -8.84
N PHE A 145 -20.82 -16.93 -9.35
CA PHE A 145 -20.53 -17.89 -10.43
C PHE A 145 -19.61 -19.09 -10.11
N ASN A 146 -20.20 -20.26 -9.83
CA ASN A 146 -19.63 -21.55 -10.22
C ASN A 146 -20.70 -22.69 -10.20
N PRO A 147 -20.73 -23.64 -11.18
CA PRO A 147 -21.85 -24.56 -11.41
C PRO A 147 -21.58 -25.99 -10.87
N LEU A 148 -21.09 -26.13 -9.63
CA LEU A 148 -20.85 -27.46 -9.05
C LEU A 148 -21.95 -27.86 -8.06
N GLY A 149 -22.68 -28.92 -8.40
CA GLY A 149 -23.77 -29.47 -7.61
C GLY A 149 -23.37 -29.91 -6.19
N GLY A 150 -24.27 -29.73 -5.23
CA GLY A 150 -24.01 -29.86 -3.78
C GLY A 150 -23.50 -31.22 -3.28
N LYS A 151 -23.57 -32.29 -4.08
CA LYS A 151 -23.04 -33.62 -3.72
C LYS A 151 -21.51 -33.68 -3.79
N THR A 152 -20.89 -33.03 -4.78
CA THR A 152 -19.42 -32.97 -4.94
C THR A 152 -18.79 -32.15 -3.82
N ARG A 153 -19.43 -31.04 -3.43
CA ARG A 153 -19.03 -30.20 -2.29
C ARG A 153 -18.97 -30.98 -0.97
N ARG A 154 -20.00 -31.78 -0.68
CA ARG A 154 -20.05 -32.60 0.55
C ARG A 154 -18.96 -33.67 0.58
N ARG A 155 -18.60 -34.25 -0.57
CA ARG A 155 -17.49 -35.23 -0.64
C ARG A 155 -16.14 -34.56 -0.37
N MET A 156 -15.89 -33.40 -0.96
CA MET A 156 -14.66 -32.63 -0.76
C MET A 156 -14.49 -32.19 0.70
N TYR A 157 -15.54 -31.63 1.33
CA TYR A 157 -15.46 -31.24 2.75
C TYR A 157 -15.28 -32.43 3.70
N ARG A 158 -15.87 -33.60 3.41
CA ARG A 158 -15.63 -34.83 4.19
C ARG A 158 -14.23 -35.40 4.01
N ALA A 159 -13.60 -35.20 2.85
CA ALA A 159 -12.21 -35.60 2.64
C ALA A 159 -11.25 -34.66 3.39
N LEU A 160 -11.52 -33.36 3.36
CA LEU A 160 -10.74 -32.35 4.07
C LEU A 160 -10.82 -32.53 5.59
N ALA A 161 -12.03 -32.77 6.13
CA ALA A 161 -12.22 -33.03 7.56
C ALA A 161 -11.43 -34.26 8.04
N ARG A 162 -11.40 -35.34 7.25
CA ARG A 162 -10.63 -36.55 7.58
C ARG A 162 -9.12 -36.33 7.57
N ARG A 163 -8.61 -35.49 6.66
CA ARG A 163 -7.19 -35.11 6.64
C ARG A 163 -6.80 -34.27 7.85
N VAL A 164 -7.65 -33.34 8.28
CA VAL A 164 -7.43 -32.54 9.50
C VAL A 164 -7.46 -33.40 10.76
N GLU A 165 -8.36 -34.39 10.83
CA GLU A 165 -8.42 -35.34 11.94
C GLU A 165 -7.18 -36.25 12.00
N ALA A 166 -6.68 -36.70 10.84
CA ALA A 166 -5.44 -37.48 10.75
C ALA A 166 -4.22 -36.68 11.25
N SER A 167 -4.00 -35.44 10.79
CA SER A 167 -2.90 -34.61 11.30
C SER A 167 -3.01 -34.29 12.80
N ARG A 168 -4.24 -34.19 13.35
CA ARG A 168 -4.46 -34.04 14.80
C ARG A 168 -4.19 -35.34 15.57
N ALA A 169 -4.29 -36.51 14.94
CA ALA A 169 -3.93 -37.78 15.54
C ALA A 169 -2.40 -37.93 15.58
N ASP A 170 -1.71 -37.57 14.50
CA ASP A 170 -0.24 -37.60 14.42
C ASP A 170 0.41 -36.65 15.45
N ALA A 171 -0.13 -35.42 15.58
CA ALA A 171 0.34 -34.46 16.60
C ALA A 171 0.10 -34.94 18.04
N ARG A 172 -0.91 -35.80 18.25
CA ARG A 172 -1.18 -36.44 19.56
C ARG A 172 -0.26 -37.63 19.82
N ALA A 173 0.07 -38.40 18.79
CA ALA A 173 1.04 -39.49 18.89
C ALA A 173 2.45 -38.97 19.24
N VAL A 174 2.86 -37.84 18.64
CA VAL A 174 4.14 -37.19 18.96
C VAL A 174 4.18 -36.71 20.42
N ARG A 175 3.07 -36.20 20.97
CA ARG A 175 3.00 -35.81 22.40
C ARG A 175 2.97 -36.98 23.37
N ALA A 176 2.50 -38.15 22.95
CA ALA A 176 2.40 -39.33 23.80
C ALA A 176 3.74 -40.10 23.91
N GLY A 177 4.68 -39.87 23.00
CA GLY A 177 5.98 -40.54 22.97
C GLY A 177 7.02 -40.02 23.98
N ASP A 178 6.82 -38.86 24.59
CA ASP A 178 7.86 -38.15 25.37
C ASP A 178 7.62 -38.09 26.89
N VAL A 179 6.82 -38.99 27.47
CA VAL A 179 6.64 -39.01 28.93
C VAL A 179 6.73 -40.43 29.50
N GLU A 180 7.95 -40.95 29.60
CA GLU A 180 8.32 -41.92 30.64
C GLU A 180 9.36 -41.27 31.57
N GLY A 181 8.93 -40.89 32.78
CA GLY A 181 9.80 -40.30 33.80
C GLY A 181 9.08 -39.88 35.08
N SER A 182 9.01 -40.82 36.03
CA SER A 182 8.83 -40.74 37.50
C SER A 182 7.75 -39.84 38.16
N PRO A 183 6.96 -40.39 39.11
CA PRO A 183 6.00 -39.62 39.90
C PRO A 183 6.62 -39.11 41.21
N GLY A 184 6.45 -37.82 41.51
CA GLY A 184 6.71 -37.33 42.87
C GLY A 184 6.77 -35.81 43.02
N SER A 185 5.67 -35.24 43.52
CA SER A 185 5.56 -34.07 44.42
C SER A 185 4.53 -33.03 43.94
N LYS A 186 3.44 -32.89 44.72
CA LYS A 186 2.50 -31.78 44.61
C LYS A 186 3.03 -30.62 45.43
N GLY A 187 3.80 -29.72 44.80
CA GLY A 187 4.23 -28.45 45.40
C GLY A 187 3.19 -27.35 45.20
N LYS A 188 2.74 -26.73 46.29
CA LYS A 188 1.98 -25.46 46.25
C LYS A 188 2.96 -24.33 45.93
N LEU A 189 2.68 -23.54 44.90
CA LEU A 189 3.46 -22.32 44.59
C LEU A 189 2.97 -21.18 45.49
N GLN A 190 3.87 -20.65 46.31
CA GLN A 190 3.65 -19.50 47.20
C GLN A 190 4.61 -18.39 46.77
N CYS A 191 4.09 -17.18 46.51
CA CYS A 191 4.91 -16.01 46.19
C CYS A 191 5.55 -15.47 47.48
N GLN A 192 6.89 -15.55 47.59
CA GLN A 192 7.63 -15.19 48.80
C GLN A 192 7.64 -13.69 49.16
N LYS A 193 7.09 -12.79 48.34
CA LYS A 193 7.20 -11.33 48.56
C LYS A 193 5.91 -10.62 48.99
N CYS A 194 4.74 -11.24 48.91
CA CYS A 194 3.48 -10.53 49.19
C CYS A 194 2.46 -11.26 50.07
N GLU A 195 2.77 -12.45 50.60
CA GLU A 195 1.95 -13.24 51.56
C GLU A 195 0.42 -13.32 51.29
N ARG A 196 -0.04 -13.08 50.05
CA ARG A 196 -1.46 -13.24 49.70
C ARG A 196 -1.71 -14.55 48.98
N HIS A 197 -2.70 -15.30 49.47
CA HIS A 197 -3.22 -16.48 48.81
C HIS A 197 -3.99 -16.09 47.54
N VAL A 198 -3.56 -16.63 46.40
CA VAL A 198 -4.34 -16.57 45.15
C VAL A 198 -5.35 -17.72 45.19
N GLY A 199 -6.62 -17.40 45.45
CA GLY A 199 -7.72 -18.34 45.28
C GLY A 199 -8.10 -18.43 43.80
N ALA A 200 -8.16 -19.65 43.26
CA ALA A 200 -8.70 -19.90 41.93
C ALA A 200 -10.23 -19.90 41.98
N ASN A 201 -10.88 -18.92 41.32
CA ASN A 201 -12.31 -18.99 41.04
C ASN A 201 -12.54 -19.56 39.64
N LEU A 202 -13.28 -20.66 39.57
CA LEU A 202 -13.74 -21.28 38.34
C LEU A 202 -14.92 -20.48 37.77
N THR A 203 -14.78 -20.00 36.54
CA THR A 203 -15.93 -19.63 35.69
C THR A 203 -15.86 -20.40 34.38
N ASN A 204 -17.02 -20.71 33.81
CA ASN A 204 -17.25 -21.71 32.75
C ASN A 204 -16.55 -21.48 31.38
N ASN A 205 -15.64 -20.52 31.23
CA ASN A 205 -14.96 -20.25 29.97
C ASN A 205 -13.44 -20.08 30.16
N GLY A 206 -12.72 -21.20 30.31
CA GLY A 206 -11.28 -21.30 30.06
C GLY A 206 -10.33 -20.79 31.15
N VAL A 207 -9.21 -21.50 31.32
CA VAL A 207 -8.14 -21.15 32.27
C VAL A 207 -7.22 -20.09 31.65
N ARG A 208 -7.09 -18.91 32.28
CA ARG A 208 -5.97 -17.99 32.03
C ARG A 208 -4.89 -18.24 33.08
N VAL A 209 -3.70 -18.64 32.62
CA VAL A 209 -2.48 -18.68 33.45
C VAL A 209 -1.74 -17.37 33.23
N VAL A 210 -1.59 -16.56 34.28
CA VAL A 210 -0.76 -15.35 34.26
C VAL A 210 0.61 -15.72 34.81
N VAL A 211 1.66 -15.59 33.99
CA VAL A 211 3.05 -15.79 34.40
C VAL A 211 3.66 -14.41 34.66
N CYS A 212 4.11 -14.16 35.89
CA CYS A 212 4.77 -12.91 36.28
C CYS A 212 6.28 -13.00 36.01
N PHE A 213 6.83 -11.99 35.33
CA PHE A 213 8.27 -11.72 35.29
C PHE A 213 8.56 -10.40 36.00
N ALA A 214 9.63 -10.35 36.80
CA ALA A 214 10.11 -9.15 37.46
C ALA A 214 11.33 -8.59 36.72
N ALA A 215 11.34 -7.28 36.46
CA ALA A 215 12.53 -6.55 36.00
C ALA A 215 13.38 -6.10 37.22
N PRO A 216 14.71 -5.93 37.10
CA PRO A 216 15.59 -5.83 38.27
C PRO A 216 15.52 -4.54 39.10
N HIS A 217 14.76 -3.51 38.71
CA HIS A 217 14.82 -2.20 39.37
C HIS A 217 13.48 -1.52 39.67
N ASP A 218 12.36 -2.25 39.64
CA ASP A 218 11.04 -1.68 39.99
C ASP A 218 10.45 -2.38 41.22
N SER A 219 10.07 -1.59 42.24
CA SER A 219 9.59 -2.09 43.55
C SER A 219 8.13 -2.56 43.56
N THR A 220 7.46 -2.62 42.40
CA THR A 220 6.05 -3.03 42.27
C THR A 220 5.84 -3.95 41.07
N CYS A 221 5.15 -5.07 41.28
CA CYS A 221 4.76 -6.03 40.24
C CYS A 221 3.69 -5.42 39.30
N ILE A 222 3.77 -5.73 38.00
CA ILE A 222 2.85 -5.26 36.94
C ILE A 222 1.38 -5.55 37.27
N ALA A 223 1.08 -6.69 37.90
CA ALA A 223 -0.29 -7.04 38.32
C ALA A 223 -0.87 -6.08 39.39
N CYS A 224 -0.02 -5.40 40.17
CA CYS A 224 -0.46 -4.38 41.12
C CYS A 224 -0.70 -3.02 40.44
N LYS A 225 0.05 -2.70 39.38
CA LYS A 225 -0.15 -1.46 38.58
C LYS A 225 -1.43 -1.48 37.75
N GLU A 226 -1.90 -2.65 37.32
CA GLU A 226 -3.19 -2.79 36.61
C GLU A 226 -4.40 -2.66 37.55
N LEU A 227 -4.32 -3.17 38.79
CA LEU A 227 -5.40 -3.05 39.77
C LEU A 227 -5.63 -1.60 40.26
N GLU A 228 -4.59 -0.75 40.25
CA GLU A 228 -4.68 0.68 40.59
C GLU A 228 -5.22 1.56 39.45
N ARG A 229 -5.20 1.08 38.21
CA ARG A 229 -5.81 1.79 37.07
C ARG A 229 -7.33 1.64 37.04
N ASP A 230 -7.86 0.49 37.42
CA ASP A 230 -9.30 0.22 37.39
C ASP A 230 -10.08 0.89 38.54
N THR A 231 -9.41 1.31 39.61
CA THR A 231 -10.05 2.03 40.74
C THR A 231 -10.09 3.55 40.58
N ASN A 232 -9.35 4.13 39.63
CA ASN A 232 -9.23 5.58 39.46
C ASN A 232 -10.13 6.20 38.36
N SER A 233 -10.98 5.40 37.70
CA SER A 233 -11.98 5.88 36.73
C SER A 233 -13.35 6.18 37.37
N ALA A 234 -13.37 6.88 38.50
CA ALA A 234 -14.57 7.49 39.06
C ALA A 234 -14.46 9.03 38.98
N ARG A 235 -15.39 9.65 38.24
CA ARG A 235 -15.48 11.10 37.96
C ARG A 235 -15.48 11.95 39.24
N PRO A 236 -14.76 13.08 39.30
CA PRO A 236 -15.04 14.10 40.29
C PRO A 236 -16.14 15.05 39.80
N ASN A 237 -17.10 15.25 40.71
CA ASN A 237 -18.23 16.17 40.64
C ASN A 237 -17.71 17.61 40.87
N VAL A 238 -17.90 18.51 39.91
CA VAL A 238 -17.47 19.91 40.03
C VAL A 238 -18.58 20.69 40.75
N GLN A 239 -18.31 21.03 42.01
CA GLN A 239 -19.05 22.04 42.78
C GLN A 239 -18.52 23.44 42.39
N SER A 240 -19.40 24.31 41.91
CA SER A 240 -19.13 25.74 41.74
C SER A 240 -19.47 26.50 43.03
N THR A 241 -18.51 27.25 43.57
CA THR A 241 -18.73 28.23 44.64
C THR A 241 -19.09 29.61 44.06
N GLY A 242 -20.08 30.28 44.68
CA GLY A 242 -20.63 31.62 44.34
C GLY A 242 -19.64 32.79 44.48
N SER A 243 -20.00 34.07 44.26
CA SER A 243 -21.24 34.83 44.56
C SER A 243 -21.23 36.19 43.78
N PRO A 244 -22.02 37.22 44.15
CA PRO A 244 -23.46 37.45 43.92
C PRO A 244 -23.73 38.73 43.08
N VAL A 245 -25.00 39.03 42.71
CA VAL A 245 -25.61 40.39 42.75
C VAL A 245 -27.06 40.39 42.22
N ALA A 246 -27.94 40.99 43.04
CA ALA A 246 -29.23 41.63 42.78
C ALA A 246 -30.39 40.86 42.11
N THR A 247 -31.32 40.48 42.96
CA THR A 247 -32.74 40.23 42.71
C THR A 247 -33.53 41.51 42.38
N THR A 248 -34.35 41.49 41.34
CA THR A 248 -35.65 42.19 41.32
C THR A 248 -36.72 41.34 40.62
N SER A 249 -37.54 40.73 41.47
CA SER A 249 -38.99 40.46 41.38
C SER A 249 -39.76 40.97 40.14
N GLY A 250 -40.47 40.02 39.52
CA GLY A 250 -41.92 40.11 39.28
C GLY A 250 -42.37 40.69 37.93
N ARG A 251 -43.17 39.91 37.16
CA ARG A 251 -44.61 40.17 36.97
C ARG A 251 -45.23 39.16 35.99
N MET A 252 -46.37 38.62 36.42
CA MET A 252 -47.29 37.73 35.73
C MET A 252 -48.16 38.44 34.68
N GLN A 253 -48.72 37.64 33.76
CA GLN A 253 -49.91 37.84 32.90
C GLN A 253 -49.74 38.82 31.72
N THR A 254 -50.12 38.46 30.49
CA THR A 254 -51.52 38.26 30.07
C THR A 254 -51.59 37.64 28.68
N MET A 255 -52.54 36.70 28.49
CA MET A 255 -53.03 36.28 27.18
C MET A 255 -53.83 37.43 26.55
N MET A 256 -53.55 37.75 25.29
CA MET A 256 -54.45 38.55 24.45
C MET A 256 -54.89 37.75 23.23
N VAL A 257 -56.15 37.33 23.28
CA VAL A 257 -56.98 36.97 22.13
C VAL A 257 -57.30 38.25 21.37
N ARG A 258 -57.10 38.27 20.05
CA ARG A 258 -57.72 39.27 19.16
C ARG A 258 -58.08 38.66 17.80
N PRO A 259 -59.08 39.25 17.13
CA PRO A 259 -60.18 38.49 16.57
C PRO A 259 -60.23 38.51 15.04
N ALA A 260 -61.07 37.62 14.52
CA ALA A 260 -61.48 37.53 13.13
C ALA A 260 -62.05 38.86 12.61
N ALA A 261 -61.52 39.32 11.48
CA ALA A 261 -62.15 40.30 10.62
C ALA A 261 -62.21 39.75 9.19
N ARG A 262 -63.40 39.26 8.81
CA ARG A 262 -63.82 39.16 7.41
C ARG A 262 -63.98 40.57 6.86
N LYS A 263 -63.50 40.82 5.63
CA LYS A 263 -64.26 41.53 4.59
C LYS A 263 -63.51 41.58 3.25
N ASN A 264 -64.30 41.27 2.22
CA ASN A 264 -64.34 41.86 0.88
C ASN A 264 -63.33 41.39 -0.16
N ALA A 265 -63.84 40.43 -0.94
CA ALA A 265 -63.54 40.26 -2.35
C ALA A 265 -63.67 41.60 -3.10
N SER A 266 -62.62 41.95 -3.83
CA SER A 266 -62.73 42.68 -5.09
C SER A 266 -61.77 42.01 -6.07
N ASN A 267 -62.32 41.70 -7.24
CA ASN A 267 -61.68 41.04 -8.38
C ASN A 267 -60.54 41.91 -8.96
N ALA A 268 -59.41 41.96 -8.27
CA ALA A 268 -58.15 42.33 -8.90
C ALA A 268 -57.56 41.04 -9.50
N ALA A 269 -57.39 41.03 -10.82
CA ALA A 269 -56.66 39.98 -11.52
C ALA A 269 -55.34 39.76 -10.79
N SER A 270 -55.21 38.62 -10.10
CA SER A 270 -54.00 38.27 -9.37
C SER A 270 -52.84 38.41 -10.35
N PRO A 271 -51.86 39.29 -10.10
CA PRO A 271 -50.67 39.35 -10.93
C PRO A 271 -50.14 37.93 -10.97
N MET A 272 -49.94 37.37 -12.16
CA MET A 272 -49.43 36.02 -12.33
C MET A 272 -48.20 35.90 -11.43
N LEU A 273 -48.39 35.25 -10.28
CA LEU A 273 -47.33 35.01 -9.32
C LEU A 273 -46.35 34.16 -10.10
N SER A 274 -45.23 34.77 -10.48
CA SER A 274 -44.12 34.08 -11.14
C SER A 274 -43.92 32.76 -10.39
N PRO A 275 -43.89 31.62 -11.10
CA PRO A 275 -43.81 30.32 -10.45
C PRO A 275 -42.66 30.37 -9.44
N ALA A 276 -42.98 30.06 -8.18
CA ALA A 276 -42.01 30.13 -7.09
C ALA A 276 -40.74 29.42 -7.55
N PRO A 277 -39.55 30.07 -7.44
CA PRO A 277 -38.31 29.53 -7.97
C PRO A 277 -38.18 28.10 -7.45
N SER A 278 -38.09 27.14 -8.38
CA SER A 278 -38.03 25.73 -8.03
C SER A 278 -36.89 25.55 -7.05
N ARG A 279 -37.21 25.19 -5.80
CA ARG A 279 -36.20 24.92 -4.77
C ARG A 279 -35.28 23.86 -5.35
N LYS A 280 -34.00 24.21 -5.51
CA LYS A 280 -32.96 23.28 -5.92
C LYS A 280 -33.04 22.05 -5.02
N ARG A 281 -32.91 20.88 -5.62
CA ARG A 281 -32.94 19.63 -4.85
C ARG A 281 -31.53 19.41 -4.30
N LYS A 282 -31.41 18.79 -3.13
CA LYS A 282 -30.12 18.20 -2.75
C LYS A 282 -29.99 16.89 -3.53
N MET A 283 -28.89 16.70 -4.25
CA MET A 283 -28.58 15.39 -4.80
C MET A 283 -28.42 14.45 -3.61
N TYR A 284 -29.09 13.30 -3.64
CA TYR A 284 -28.91 12.33 -2.58
C TYR A 284 -27.47 11.80 -2.62
N GLU A 285 -26.90 11.52 -1.46
CA GLU A 285 -25.52 11.05 -1.34
C GLU A 285 -25.26 9.78 -2.16
N GLU A 286 -26.28 8.93 -2.31
CA GLU A 286 -26.24 7.70 -3.10
C GLU A 286 -26.13 7.96 -4.61
N GLU A 287 -26.94 8.87 -5.17
CA GLU A 287 -26.89 9.23 -6.59
C GLU A 287 -25.54 9.88 -6.96
N LEU A 288 -25.01 10.71 -6.05
CA LEU A 288 -23.69 11.33 -6.20
C LEU A 288 -22.58 10.27 -6.20
N ARG A 289 -22.69 9.28 -5.29
CA ARG A 289 -21.74 8.18 -5.17
C ARG A 289 -21.75 7.29 -6.41
N ASP A 290 -22.91 6.98 -6.96
CA ASP A 290 -23.01 6.18 -8.20
C ASP A 290 -22.39 6.93 -9.38
N ALA A 291 -22.68 8.21 -9.52
CA ALA A 291 -22.09 9.04 -10.56
C ALA A 291 -20.56 9.14 -10.42
N TYR A 292 -20.06 9.22 -9.18
CA TYR A 292 -18.63 9.15 -8.85
C TYR A 292 -18.01 7.84 -9.31
N VAL A 293 -18.61 6.70 -8.94
CA VAL A 293 -18.11 5.37 -9.28
C VAL A 293 -18.06 5.17 -10.80
N VAL A 294 -19.08 5.61 -11.53
CA VAL A 294 -19.11 5.48 -12.99
C VAL A 294 -18.05 6.37 -13.66
N MET A 295 -17.87 7.62 -13.18
CA MET A 295 -16.83 8.51 -13.70
C MET A 295 -15.43 7.95 -13.43
N HIS A 296 -15.16 7.47 -12.22
CA HIS A 296 -13.86 6.87 -11.86
C HIS A 296 -13.60 5.61 -12.67
N SER A 297 -14.61 4.74 -12.84
CA SER A 297 -14.46 3.54 -13.67
C SER A 297 -14.14 3.87 -15.14
N ALA A 298 -14.76 4.92 -15.70
CA ALA A 298 -14.46 5.37 -17.06
C ALA A 298 -13.04 5.95 -17.18
N ALA A 299 -12.65 6.77 -16.20
CA ALA A 299 -11.33 7.40 -16.14
C ALA A 299 -10.21 6.37 -15.91
N ASP A 300 -10.43 5.39 -15.04
CA ASP A 300 -9.52 4.27 -14.80
C ASP A 300 -9.28 3.45 -16.07
N LYS A 301 -10.33 3.25 -16.88
CA LYS A 301 -10.26 2.59 -18.18
C LYS A 301 -9.56 3.43 -19.25
N GLY A 302 -9.44 4.74 -19.05
CA GLY A 302 -8.96 5.66 -20.07
C GLY A 302 -10.00 5.98 -21.16
N ASP A 303 -11.28 5.84 -20.85
CA ASP A 303 -12.39 6.11 -21.78
C ASP A 303 -12.78 7.60 -21.72
N ILE A 304 -12.04 8.42 -22.47
CA ILE A 304 -12.21 9.87 -22.52
C ILE A 304 -13.59 10.27 -23.05
N ALA A 305 -14.13 9.53 -24.03
CA ALA A 305 -15.44 9.80 -24.60
C ALA A 305 -16.54 9.64 -23.53
N ARG A 306 -16.47 8.55 -22.75
CA ARG A 306 -17.39 8.34 -21.63
C ARG A 306 -17.20 9.35 -20.52
N CYS A 307 -15.97 9.75 -20.21
CA CYS A 307 -15.71 10.80 -19.23
C CYS A 307 -16.33 12.14 -19.66
N ASP A 308 -16.24 12.51 -20.93
CA ASP A 308 -16.88 13.74 -21.42
C ASP A 308 -18.40 13.66 -21.38
N GLU A 309 -19.00 12.54 -21.78
CA GLU A 309 -20.44 12.33 -21.69
C GLU A 309 -20.95 12.51 -20.25
N LEU A 310 -20.27 11.90 -19.27
CA LEU A 310 -20.59 12.04 -17.84
C LEU A 310 -20.38 13.48 -17.35
N ARG A 311 -19.31 14.15 -17.79
CA ARG A 311 -19.05 15.56 -17.48
C ARG A 311 -20.18 16.46 -17.99
N GLN A 312 -20.67 16.24 -19.22
CA GLN A 312 -21.78 17.02 -19.76
C GLN A 312 -23.08 16.82 -18.96
N ILE A 313 -23.33 15.61 -18.46
CA ILE A 313 -24.44 15.34 -17.54
C ILE A 313 -24.29 16.17 -16.26
N PHE A 314 -23.09 16.18 -15.64
CA PHE A 314 -22.84 16.99 -14.45
C PHE A 314 -23.00 18.50 -14.70
N ILE A 315 -22.59 19.00 -15.85
CA ILE A 315 -22.76 20.42 -16.22
C ILE A 315 -24.23 20.75 -16.41
N LYS A 316 -24.97 19.92 -17.15
CA LYS A 316 -26.40 20.11 -17.40
C LYS A 316 -27.22 20.11 -16.11
N ASP A 317 -26.82 19.31 -15.14
CA ASP A 317 -27.53 19.17 -13.87
C ASP A 317 -26.99 20.09 -12.77
N LYS A 318 -25.94 20.88 -13.05
CA LYS A 318 -25.31 21.79 -12.08
C LYS A 318 -26.31 22.73 -11.41
N ASP A 319 -27.25 23.28 -12.17
CA ASP A 319 -28.23 24.25 -11.66
C ASP A 319 -29.41 23.61 -10.93
N LYS A 320 -29.57 22.28 -11.05
CA LYS A 320 -30.64 21.53 -10.37
C LYS A 320 -30.32 21.26 -8.90
N PHE A 321 -29.03 21.31 -8.54
CA PHE A 321 -28.55 20.92 -7.22
C PHE A 321 -27.96 22.09 -6.43
N ASP A 322 -28.18 22.10 -5.11
CA ASP A 322 -27.59 23.09 -4.20
C ASP A 322 -26.08 22.87 -3.97
N ASN A 323 -25.63 21.63 -4.11
CA ASN A 323 -24.22 21.24 -3.99
C ASN A 323 -23.74 20.64 -5.32
N PRO A 324 -23.43 21.48 -6.33
CA PRO A 324 -23.02 20.98 -7.63
C PRO A 324 -21.69 20.23 -7.51
N TYR A 325 -21.69 18.98 -7.95
CA TYR A 325 -20.51 18.13 -7.93
C TYR A 325 -19.37 18.77 -8.72
N ALA A 326 -18.23 18.97 -8.06
CA ALA A 326 -16.99 19.32 -8.72
C ALA A 326 -16.44 18.05 -9.38
N TRP A 327 -16.83 17.79 -10.63
CA TRP A 327 -16.50 16.55 -11.36
C TRP A 327 -15.00 16.23 -11.45
N HIS A 328 -14.15 17.22 -11.28
CA HIS A 328 -12.70 17.10 -11.30
C HIS A 328 -12.09 16.85 -9.91
N HIS A 329 -12.89 16.94 -8.83
CA HIS A 329 -12.45 16.67 -7.47
C HIS A 329 -12.02 15.21 -7.37
N GLU A 330 -10.78 14.98 -6.95
CA GLU A 330 -10.13 13.66 -6.82
C GLU A 330 -9.93 12.86 -8.11
N LEU A 331 -10.63 13.18 -9.21
CA LEU A 331 -10.52 12.48 -10.48
C LEU A 331 -9.06 12.38 -10.95
N ILE A 332 -8.33 13.50 -10.97
CA ILE A 332 -6.91 13.52 -11.37
C ILE A 332 -6.07 12.64 -10.43
N SER A 333 -6.31 12.69 -9.12
CA SER A 333 -5.55 11.92 -8.13
C SER A 333 -5.83 10.41 -8.25
N CYS A 334 -7.08 10.02 -8.46
CA CYS A 334 -7.45 8.62 -8.66
C CYS A 334 -6.90 8.07 -9.97
N VAL A 335 -7.04 8.83 -11.07
CA VAL A 335 -6.49 8.47 -12.38
C VAL A 335 -4.96 8.37 -12.31
N ALA A 336 -4.30 9.26 -11.55
CA ALA A 336 -2.87 9.18 -11.36
C ALA A 336 -2.45 7.86 -10.70
N ARG A 337 -3.23 7.30 -9.76
CA ARG A 337 -2.94 6.01 -9.12
C ARG A 337 -3.34 4.79 -9.96
N ASP A 338 -4.55 4.82 -10.52
CA ASP A 338 -5.21 3.61 -11.05
C ASP A 338 -5.45 3.63 -12.55
N GLY A 339 -5.31 4.80 -13.19
CA GLY A 339 -5.56 4.99 -14.60
C GLY A 339 -4.68 4.10 -15.48
N ARG A 340 -5.31 3.43 -16.45
CA ARG A 340 -4.62 2.73 -17.55
C ARG A 340 -3.92 3.71 -18.49
N ARG A 341 -4.58 4.84 -18.76
CA ARG A 341 -4.12 5.92 -19.65
C ARG A 341 -4.12 7.25 -18.91
N PRO A 342 -3.33 7.37 -17.83
CA PRO A 342 -3.46 8.47 -16.89
C PRO A 342 -3.11 9.81 -17.53
N ILE A 343 -2.10 9.86 -18.41
CA ILE A 343 -1.67 11.09 -19.08
C ILE A 343 -2.81 11.66 -19.93
N GLU A 344 -3.42 10.86 -20.81
CA GLU A 344 -4.45 11.35 -21.73
C GLU A 344 -5.72 11.79 -21.00
N VAL A 345 -6.09 11.07 -19.93
CA VAL A 345 -7.24 11.45 -19.10
C VAL A 345 -6.96 12.71 -18.29
N ILE A 346 -5.73 12.88 -17.76
CA ILE A 346 -5.35 14.11 -17.04
C ILE A 346 -5.28 15.30 -18.00
N GLU A 347 -4.72 15.14 -19.20
CA GLU A 347 -4.73 16.19 -20.24
C GLU A 347 -6.15 16.59 -20.60
N TRP A 348 -7.04 15.62 -20.79
CA TRP A 348 -8.46 15.89 -21.00
C TRP A 348 -9.11 16.60 -19.81
N ALA A 349 -8.84 16.18 -18.58
CA ALA A 349 -9.41 16.83 -17.40
C ALA A 349 -8.92 18.29 -17.30
N MET A 350 -7.63 18.53 -17.56
CA MET A 350 -7.01 19.86 -17.56
C MET A 350 -7.57 20.76 -18.66
N SER A 351 -7.81 20.25 -19.87
CA SER A 351 -8.43 21.03 -20.96
C SER A 351 -9.86 21.48 -20.62
N HIS A 352 -10.49 20.82 -19.65
CA HIS A 352 -11.81 21.16 -19.13
C HIS A 352 -11.76 21.93 -17.80
N GLY A 353 -10.58 22.45 -17.41
CA GLY A 353 -10.41 23.34 -16.26
C GLY A 353 -10.07 22.64 -14.94
N ALA A 354 -9.82 21.33 -14.94
CA ALA A 354 -9.26 20.66 -13.76
C ALA A 354 -7.83 21.15 -13.49
N LYS A 355 -7.47 21.24 -12.21
CA LYS A 355 -6.12 21.66 -11.78
C LYS A 355 -5.35 20.46 -11.26
N LEU A 356 -4.06 20.39 -11.61
CA LEU A 356 -3.13 19.46 -10.97
C LEU A 356 -3.00 19.82 -9.49
N THR A 357 -2.98 18.80 -8.64
CA THR A 357 -2.87 18.92 -7.18
C THR A 357 -1.69 18.10 -6.69
N LYS A 358 -1.14 18.45 -5.52
CA LYS A 358 -0.07 17.69 -4.86
C LYS A 358 -0.45 16.22 -4.65
N ALA A 359 -1.73 15.97 -4.34
CA ALA A 359 -2.28 14.63 -4.24
C ALA A 359 -2.13 13.82 -5.54
N ALA A 360 -2.17 14.45 -6.72
CA ALA A 360 -1.94 13.75 -7.97
C ALA A 360 -0.50 13.25 -8.13
N ALA A 361 0.50 14.06 -7.74
CA ALA A 361 1.90 13.64 -7.75
C ALA A 361 2.15 12.50 -6.75
N LYS A 362 1.63 12.64 -5.53
CA LYS A 362 1.67 11.57 -4.51
C LYS A 362 1.11 10.26 -5.07
N ARG A 363 -0.13 10.29 -5.56
CA ARG A 363 -0.84 9.13 -6.13
C ARG A 363 -0.17 8.54 -7.38
N ALA A 364 0.55 9.35 -8.16
CA ALA A 364 1.34 8.86 -9.29
C ALA A 364 2.49 7.94 -8.84
N VAL A 365 3.08 8.22 -7.68
CA VAL A 365 4.15 7.42 -7.08
C VAL A 365 3.59 6.18 -6.36
N GLU A 366 2.37 6.24 -5.80
CA GLU A 366 1.69 5.07 -5.24
C GLU A 366 1.29 4.00 -6.28
N ARG A 367 1.58 4.23 -7.57
CA ARG A 367 1.24 3.31 -8.66
C ARG A 367 2.01 2.01 -8.52
N THR A 368 1.42 1.05 -7.81
CA THR A 368 2.00 -0.28 -7.71
C THR A 368 2.13 -0.92 -9.10
N ARG A 369 3.30 -1.53 -9.36
CA ARG A 369 3.52 -2.45 -10.48
C ARG A 369 2.63 -3.68 -10.28
N HIS A 370 1.35 -3.56 -10.56
CA HIS A 370 0.45 -4.71 -10.51
C HIS A 370 0.88 -5.72 -11.58
N LYS A 371 1.35 -6.89 -11.15
CA LYS A 371 1.72 -8.02 -12.04
C LYS A 371 0.64 -8.34 -13.09
N ASN A 372 -0.62 -8.08 -12.78
CA ASN A 372 -1.75 -8.35 -13.68
C ASN A 372 -2.06 -7.21 -14.68
N ARG A 373 -1.42 -6.03 -14.57
CA ARG A 373 -1.69 -4.87 -15.46
C ARG A 373 -0.86 -4.89 -16.75
N GLU A 374 0.17 -5.73 -16.86
CA GLU A 374 1.00 -5.83 -18.07
C GLU A 374 0.27 -6.47 -19.27
N TYR A 375 -0.78 -7.26 -19.04
CA TYR A 375 -1.42 -8.09 -20.08
C TYR A 375 -2.12 -7.30 -21.21
N GLN A 376 -2.27 -5.97 -21.11
CA GLN A 376 -2.98 -5.16 -22.13
C GLN A 376 -2.16 -4.00 -22.71
N GLY A 377 -0.84 -3.95 -22.48
CA GLY A 377 0.10 -3.31 -23.40
C GLY A 377 0.19 -1.78 -23.46
N ARG A 378 -0.40 -1.02 -22.53
CA ARG A 378 -0.18 0.45 -22.43
C ARG A 378 -0.29 0.95 -20.99
N TYR A 379 0.61 0.53 -20.11
CA TYR A 379 0.69 1.12 -18.78
C TYR A 379 1.74 2.23 -18.78
N THR A 380 1.34 3.44 -18.41
CA THR A 380 2.31 4.51 -18.13
C THR A 380 3.03 4.22 -16.82
N SER A 381 4.35 4.22 -16.85
CA SER A 381 5.17 4.04 -15.65
C SER A 381 4.90 5.18 -14.64
N ALA A 382 5.14 4.93 -13.35
CA ALA A 382 5.05 5.96 -12.32
C ALA A 382 5.96 7.15 -12.66
N LEU A 383 7.18 6.86 -13.12
CA LEU A 383 8.17 7.86 -13.52
C LEU A 383 7.70 8.72 -14.70
N ASP A 384 7.16 8.12 -15.77
CA ASP A 384 6.71 8.87 -16.94
C ASP A 384 5.53 9.79 -16.60
N LEU A 385 4.61 9.30 -15.77
CA LEU A 385 3.50 10.10 -15.28
C LEU A 385 3.99 11.25 -14.39
N LEU A 386 4.96 10.99 -13.51
CA LEU A 386 5.53 12.01 -12.63
C LEU A 386 6.26 13.10 -13.42
N LYS A 387 7.07 12.70 -14.41
CA LYS A 387 7.70 13.62 -15.38
C LYS A 387 6.66 14.48 -16.11
N PHE A 388 5.56 13.85 -16.54
CA PHE A 388 4.45 14.57 -17.16
C PHE A 388 3.84 15.60 -16.19
N ILE A 389 3.53 15.22 -14.94
CA ILE A 389 2.96 16.13 -13.93
C ILE A 389 3.91 17.32 -13.69
N HIS A 390 5.22 17.05 -13.53
CA HIS A 390 6.22 18.09 -13.35
C HIS A 390 6.31 19.05 -14.54
N SER A 391 6.30 18.53 -15.77
CA SER A 391 6.35 19.35 -16.99
C SER A 391 5.19 20.33 -17.10
N ARG A 392 4.04 19.99 -16.52
CA ARG A 392 2.83 20.83 -16.51
C ARG A 392 2.78 21.77 -15.29
N SER A 393 3.28 21.32 -14.14
CA SER A 393 3.27 22.11 -12.92
C SER A 393 4.42 21.70 -11.96
N PRO A 394 5.59 22.35 -12.05
CA PRO A 394 6.75 21.99 -11.24
C PRO A 394 6.52 22.05 -9.73
N LYS A 395 5.68 22.99 -9.28
CA LYS A 395 5.36 23.22 -7.85
C LYS A 395 4.45 22.16 -7.21
N VAL A 396 3.93 21.23 -8.01
CA VAL A 396 3.03 20.17 -7.53
C VAL A 396 3.81 19.04 -6.86
N ILE A 397 5.07 18.84 -7.21
CA ILE A 397 5.94 17.86 -6.57
C ILE A 397 6.61 18.51 -5.36
N ASP A 398 6.58 17.82 -4.24
CA ASP A 398 7.14 18.26 -2.97
C ASP A 398 7.73 17.09 -2.17
N ASP A 399 8.21 17.40 -0.96
CA ASP A 399 8.74 16.46 0.03
C ASP A 399 7.78 15.30 0.35
N GLU A 400 6.47 15.55 0.41
CA GLU A 400 5.45 14.49 0.58
C GLU A 400 5.45 13.48 -0.58
N THR A 401 5.74 13.94 -1.79
CA THR A 401 5.86 13.06 -2.96
C THR A 401 7.11 12.17 -2.84
N MET A 402 8.21 12.68 -2.28
CA MET A 402 9.41 11.89 -1.99
C MET A 402 9.17 10.85 -0.89
N PHE A 403 8.48 11.23 0.20
CA PHE A 403 8.12 10.30 1.26
C PHE A 403 7.31 9.12 0.72
N CYS A 404 6.38 9.37 -0.20
CA CYS A 404 5.67 8.29 -0.88
C CYS A 404 6.57 7.45 -1.79
N ALA A 405 7.56 8.04 -2.46
CA ALA A 405 8.50 7.23 -3.24
C ALA A 405 9.27 6.25 -2.34
N CYS A 406 9.68 6.68 -1.15
CA CYS A 406 10.28 5.83 -0.14
C CYS A 406 9.31 4.79 0.41
N GLU A 407 8.06 5.16 0.71
CA GLU A 407 7.04 4.27 1.27
C GLU A 407 6.71 3.11 0.31
N PHE A 408 6.57 3.41 -0.99
CA PHE A 408 6.16 2.44 -2.01
C PHE A 408 7.31 1.73 -2.72
N GLY A 409 8.57 2.08 -2.42
CA GLY A 409 9.73 1.43 -3.04
C GLY A 409 9.99 1.87 -4.48
N GLU A 410 9.50 3.05 -4.89
CA GLU A 410 9.65 3.55 -6.26
C GLU A 410 11.00 4.28 -6.43
N MET A 411 12.09 3.51 -6.44
CA MET A 411 13.47 3.96 -6.57
C MET A 411 13.68 4.93 -7.74
N GLU A 412 13.13 4.61 -8.92
CA GLU A 412 13.29 5.44 -10.12
C GLU A 412 12.65 6.83 -9.96
N CYS A 413 11.47 6.89 -9.34
CA CYS A 413 10.79 8.14 -9.02
C CYS A 413 11.59 8.96 -8.01
N LEU A 414 12.05 8.33 -6.93
CA LEU A 414 12.83 9.00 -5.88
C LEU A 414 14.11 9.63 -6.44
N ARG A 415 14.91 8.86 -7.19
CA ARG A 415 16.12 9.33 -7.86
C ARG A 415 15.82 10.53 -8.74
N TRP A 416 14.81 10.41 -9.60
CA TRP A 416 14.45 11.47 -10.52
C TRP A 416 13.98 12.74 -9.78
N ILE A 417 13.21 12.63 -8.70
CA ILE A 417 12.77 13.79 -7.90
C ILE A 417 13.98 14.52 -7.33
N ILE A 418 14.92 13.81 -6.70
CA ILE A 418 16.12 14.40 -6.09
C ILE A 418 17.01 15.10 -7.13
N GLU A 419 17.13 14.53 -8.33
CA GLU A 419 17.98 15.06 -9.39
C GLU A 419 17.36 16.22 -10.19
N ASN A 420 16.03 16.34 -10.24
CA ASN A 420 15.34 17.22 -11.19
C ASN A 420 14.35 18.21 -10.56
N VAL A 421 14.01 18.08 -9.27
CA VAL A 421 13.00 18.94 -8.62
C VAL A 421 13.68 19.88 -7.62
N ASP A 422 13.61 21.17 -7.91
CA ASP A 422 14.13 22.22 -7.03
C ASP A 422 13.55 22.10 -5.61
N GLY A 423 14.42 22.18 -4.60
CA GLY A 423 14.04 22.08 -3.18
C GLY A 423 13.85 20.66 -2.65
N CYS A 424 13.99 19.63 -3.50
CA CYS A 424 13.99 18.22 -3.10
C CYS A 424 15.41 17.64 -2.93
N GLU A 425 16.43 18.51 -2.88
CA GLU A 425 17.82 18.11 -2.68
C GLU A 425 18.06 17.71 -1.22
N VAL A 426 18.08 16.40 -0.95
CA VAL A 426 18.27 15.85 0.42
C VAL A 426 19.52 16.41 1.11
N ARG A 427 20.60 16.65 0.36
CA ARG A 427 21.86 17.24 0.87
C ARG A 427 21.72 18.66 1.42
N THR A 428 20.69 19.38 0.98
CA THR A 428 20.47 20.77 1.41
C THR A 428 19.65 20.86 2.70
N TRP A 429 19.13 19.73 3.18
CA TRP A 429 18.29 19.65 4.38
C TRP A 429 19.18 19.75 5.62
N GLN A 430 19.27 20.95 6.18
CA GLN A 430 20.13 21.25 7.32
C GLN A 430 19.58 20.59 8.59
N ASN A 431 20.48 19.99 9.39
CA ASN A 431 20.18 19.36 10.67
C ASN A 431 19.11 18.25 10.57
N GLY A 432 19.07 17.53 9.45
CA GLY A 432 18.06 16.51 9.20
C GLY A 432 16.64 17.07 9.16
N LEU A 433 16.43 18.35 8.84
CA LEU A 433 15.11 18.95 8.68
C LEU A 433 14.80 19.25 7.21
N THR A 434 13.59 18.91 6.76
CA THR A 434 13.06 19.29 5.45
C THR A 434 13.00 20.82 5.29
N PRO A 435 12.78 21.36 4.07
CA PRO A 435 12.57 22.79 3.88
C PRO A 435 11.38 23.36 4.66
N ARG A 436 10.47 22.51 5.14
CA ARG A 436 9.33 22.88 6.00
C ARG A 436 9.66 22.82 7.50
N GLY A 437 10.87 22.41 7.88
CA GLY A 437 11.30 22.26 9.27
C GLY A 437 10.80 20.97 9.94
N THR A 438 10.36 19.98 9.16
CA THR A 438 9.99 18.66 9.70
C THR A 438 11.21 17.74 9.70
N PRO A 439 11.34 16.78 10.64
CA PRO A 439 12.38 15.76 10.58
C PRO A 439 12.41 15.03 9.23
N ASN A 440 13.62 14.72 8.77
CA ASN A 440 13.86 13.92 7.58
C ASN A 440 13.66 12.44 7.90
N GLU A 441 12.45 11.97 7.64
CA GLU A 441 12.08 10.58 7.91
C GLU A 441 12.25 9.66 6.68
N LEU A 442 12.95 10.10 5.62
CA LEU A 442 13.02 9.34 4.36
C LEU A 442 13.63 7.94 4.56
N MET A 443 14.73 7.86 5.32
CA MET A 443 15.38 6.59 5.62
C MET A 443 14.55 5.74 6.59
N LEU A 444 13.90 6.35 7.60
CA LEU A 444 13.01 5.64 8.52
C LEU A 444 11.84 4.99 7.77
N ILE A 445 11.20 5.73 6.86
CA ILE A 445 10.07 5.25 6.04
C ILE A 445 10.53 4.13 5.10
N ALA A 446 11.68 4.27 4.44
CA ALA A 446 12.24 3.23 3.58
C ALA A 446 12.57 1.95 4.39
N ALA A 447 13.15 2.10 5.58
CA ALA A 447 13.43 0.99 6.49
C ALA A 447 12.16 0.27 6.95
N GLN A 448 11.17 1.03 7.42
CA GLN A 448 9.89 0.50 7.89
C GLN A 448 9.18 -0.35 6.81
N ASN A 449 9.31 0.05 5.55
CA ASN A 449 8.69 -0.63 4.41
C ASN A 449 9.62 -1.66 3.72
N GLY A 450 10.81 -1.93 4.27
CA GLY A 450 11.68 -3.00 3.76
C GLY A 450 12.44 -2.67 2.47
N HIS A 451 12.52 -1.40 2.06
CA HIS A 451 13.13 -0.99 0.78
C HIS A 451 14.64 -0.72 0.95
N VAL A 452 15.42 -1.80 1.05
CA VAL A 452 16.88 -1.74 1.28
C VAL A 452 17.65 -1.03 0.17
N ASP A 453 17.14 -1.08 -1.06
CA ASP A 453 17.72 -0.38 -2.21
C ASP A 453 17.61 1.13 -2.03
N ILE A 454 16.43 1.63 -1.64
CA ILE A 454 16.22 3.05 -1.33
C ILE A 454 17.10 3.50 -0.18
N LEU A 455 17.22 2.68 0.87
CA LEU A 455 18.12 2.97 2.00
C LEU A 455 19.58 3.12 1.56
N LYS A 456 20.08 2.20 0.75
CA LYS A 456 21.44 2.28 0.19
C LYS A 456 21.62 3.53 -0.65
N TYR A 457 20.66 3.84 -1.50
CA TYR A 457 20.71 5.04 -2.33
C TYR A 457 20.72 6.34 -1.50
N LEU A 458 19.88 6.42 -0.46
CA LEU A 458 19.84 7.58 0.43
C LEU A 458 21.14 7.73 1.24
N TYR A 459 21.69 6.62 1.73
CA TYR A 459 22.93 6.62 2.53
C TYR A 459 24.18 6.85 1.67
N ASP A 460 24.38 6.05 0.62
CA ASP A 460 25.60 6.05 -0.19
C ASP A 460 25.64 7.21 -1.20
N ASP A 461 24.53 7.49 -1.88
CA ASP A 461 24.51 8.45 -3.00
C ASP A 461 23.98 9.83 -2.60
N CYS A 462 23.02 9.90 -1.66
CA CYS A 462 22.41 11.18 -1.27
C CYS A 462 23.09 11.87 -0.09
N ASP A 463 24.03 11.20 0.61
CA ASP A 463 24.66 11.73 1.84
C ASP A 463 23.60 12.21 2.85
N CYS A 464 22.55 11.40 3.02
CA CYS A 464 21.47 11.68 3.95
C CYS A 464 22.02 11.61 5.39
N ASP A 465 21.73 12.64 6.20
CA ASP A 465 22.09 12.64 7.61
C ASP A 465 21.46 11.42 8.29
N TRP A 466 22.32 10.54 8.82
CA TRP A 466 21.93 9.25 9.39
C TRP A 466 22.71 9.04 10.67
N THR A 467 22.03 9.15 11.81
CA THR A 467 22.65 8.99 13.12
C THR A 467 22.53 7.56 13.62
N ALA A 468 23.29 7.23 14.67
CA ALA A 468 23.17 5.94 15.32
C ALA A 468 21.81 5.78 16.05
N ASP A 469 21.17 6.87 16.46
CA ASP A 469 19.81 6.86 17.02
C ASP A 469 18.77 6.59 15.93
N ASP A 470 18.89 7.19 14.74
CA ASP A 470 18.02 6.87 13.59
C ASP A 470 18.14 5.40 13.20
N ALA A 471 19.35 4.84 13.25
CA ALA A 471 19.61 3.43 13.01
C ALA A 471 18.91 2.52 14.03
N LYS A 472 18.95 2.85 15.32
CA LYS A 472 18.21 2.11 16.37
C LYS A 472 16.71 2.23 16.18
N GLU A 473 16.23 3.42 15.89
CA GLU A 473 14.81 3.67 15.66
C GLU A 473 14.30 2.87 14.45
N ALA A 474 15.03 2.89 13.34
CA ALA A 474 14.73 2.10 12.15
C ALA A 474 14.69 0.60 12.44
N ILE A 475 15.70 0.05 13.14
CA ILE A 475 15.68 -1.36 13.56
C ILE A 475 14.48 -1.63 14.48
N GLY A 476 14.16 -0.72 15.40
CA GLY A 476 12.99 -0.81 16.27
C GLY A 476 11.69 -0.90 15.48
N PHE A 477 11.49 -0.05 14.47
CA PHE A 477 10.32 -0.10 13.60
C PHE A 477 10.25 -1.41 12.80
N VAL A 478 11.37 -1.83 12.24
CA VAL A 478 11.45 -3.08 11.45
C VAL A 478 11.13 -4.31 12.31
N MET A 479 11.65 -4.37 13.54
CA MET A 479 11.44 -5.50 14.46
C MET A 479 10.03 -5.52 15.08
N ASN A 480 9.36 -4.37 15.15
CA ASN A 480 7.99 -4.25 15.65
C ASN A 480 6.93 -4.40 14.55
N ALA A 481 7.31 -4.33 13.27
CA ALA A 481 6.40 -4.56 12.17
C ALA A 481 5.82 -5.98 12.23
N GLU A 482 4.53 -6.12 11.96
CA GLU A 482 3.90 -7.44 11.97
C GLU A 482 4.60 -8.37 10.97
N PRO A 483 4.77 -9.68 11.24
CA PRO A 483 5.47 -10.61 10.35
C PRO A 483 4.82 -10.81 8.96
N SER A 484 3.69 -10.14 8.70
CA SER A 484 3.08 -9.96 7.37
C SER A 484 3.70 -8.80 6.55
N SER A 485 4.58 -8.01 7.16
CA SER A 485 5.29 -6.86 6.56
C SER A 485 6.33 -7.35 5.51
N PRO A 486 6.69 -6.51 4.52
CA PRO A 486 7.18 -6.93 3.20
C PRO A 486 8.56 -7.62 3.21
N LEU A 487 8.86 -8.23 2.05
CA LEU A 487 9.79 -9.33 1.79
C LEU A 487 11.26 -9.21 2.26
N ASN A 488 11.74 -8.05 2.73
CA ASN A 488 13.19 -7.82 2.87
C ASN A 488 13.64 -7.19 4.21
N TRP A 489 12.83 -7.29 5.27
CA TRP A 489 13.19 -6.68 6.57
C TRP A 489 14.55 -7.14 7.13
N HIS A 490 14.93 -8.40 6.91
CA HIS A 490 16.24 -8.91 7.32
C HIS A 490 17.38 -8.19 6.60
N GLU A 491 17.21 -7.89 5.30
CA GLU A 491 18.21 -7.17 4.52
C GLU A 491 18.35 -5.73 5.00
N VAL A 492 17.25 -5.10 5.41
CA VAL A 492 17.27 -3.79 6.05
C VAL A 492 18.06 -3.82 7.35
N VAL A 493 17.79 -4.78 8.24
CA VAL A 493 18.53 -4.90 9.51
C VAL A 493 20.02 -5.14 9.26
N LEU A 494 20.38 -6.04 8.34
CA LEU A 494 21.76 -6.31 7.99
C LEU A 494 22.45 -5.08 7.39
N PHE A 495 21.76 -4.32 6.54
CA PHE A 495 22.27 -3.07 6.00
C PHE A 495 22.53 -2.05 7.11
N ILE A 496 21.54 -1.79 7.98
CA ILE A 496 21.68 -0.84 9.09
C ILE A 496 22.82 -1.25 10.02
N GLN A 497 22.94 -2.54 10.35
CA GLN A 497 24.03 -3.04 11.18
C GLN A 497 25.42 -2.91 10.53
N SER A 498 25.47 -2.80 9.20
CA SER A 498 26.71 -2.62 8.44
C SER A 498 27.18 -1.16 8.37
N THR A 499 26.30 -0.18 8.64
CA THR A 499 26.67 1.24 8.57
C THR A 499 27.74 1.60 9.62
N ALA A 500 28.46 2.69 9.38
CA ALA A 500 29.56 3.10 10.25
C ALA A 500 29.05 3.56 11.63
N GLU A 501 27.91 4.23 11.65
CA GLU A 501 27.30 4.88 12.80
C GLU A 501 26.77 3.83 13.77
N TRP A 502 26.05 2.82 13.27
CA TRP A 502 25.61 1.69 14.09
C TRP A 502 26.80 0.97 14.73
N ARG A 503 27.85 0.70 13.94
CA ARG A 503 29.05 0.00 14.41
C ARG A 503 29.85 0.82 15.40
N ALA A 504 29.93 2.13 15.24
CA ALA A 504 30.66 3.00 16.16
C ALA A 504 30.04 2.97 17.57
N GLU A 505 28.72 2.89 17.66
CA GLU A 505 28.03 2.86 18.95
C GLU A 505 27.89 1.45 19.55
N ASN A 506 27.71 0.42 18.72
CA ASN A 506 27.43 -0.95 19.21
C ASN A 506 28.65 -1.88 19.22
N GLN A 507 29.83 -1.45 18.74
CA GLN A 507 31.04 -2.26 18.91
C GLN A 507 31.41 -2.32 20.40
N PRO A 508 31.64 -3.52 20.97
CA PRO A 508 32.15 -3.61 22.33
C PRO A 508 33.47 -2.83 22.39
N PRO A 509 33.73 -2.10 23.48
CA PRO A 509 34.99 -1.39 23.64
C PRO A 509 36.12 -2.37 23.40
N ARG A 510 37.01 -2.06 22.44
CA ARG A 510 38.17 -2.91 22.17
C ARG A 510 38.97 -2.99 23.46
N VAL A 511 38.95 -4.16 24.10
CA VAL A 511 39.78 -4.44 25.26
C VAL A 511 41.22 -4.47 24.74
N PHE A 512 41.95 -3.40 24.99
CA PHE A 512 43.34 -3.22 24.57
C PHE A 512 44.30 -3.89 25.56
#